data_AF-A0A5C7UNC3-F1
#
_entry.id   AF-A0A5C7UNC3-F1
#
_cell.length_a   1.000
_cell.length_b   1.000
_cell.length_c   1.000
_cell.angle_alpha   90.00
_cell.angle_beta   90.00
_cell.angle_gamma   90.00
#
_symmetry.space_group_name_H-M   'P 1'
#
loop_
_entity.id
_entity.type
_entity.pdbx_description
1 polymer ?
#
loop_
_entity_poly.entity_id
_entity_poly.type
_entity_poly.pdbx_seq_one_letter_code
_entity_poly.pdbx_strand_id
1 'polypeptide(L)'
;MPHLVILYSGNLDAIVDMPALCRDAADAMLAVRDEAGAQVFPTGGTRVLAYPAPHFALADGGVAGRAVGSGKTGISSPDPGEYAFMYANLRMARGRSAATQQAAGQAITAALRARLDPLMATRHIGLTVQVDEGPEVFDAKHSTLHPLFKKP
;
A
#
# COMPACT_ATOMS: atom_id res chain seq x y z
N MET A 1 7.79 -14.74 -0.63
CA MET A 1 8.18 -13.51 0.08
C MET A 1 7.22 -12.41 -0.33
N PRO A 2 5.94 -12.48 0.10
CA PRO A 2 4.97 -11.45 -0.25
C PRO A 2 5.26 -10.18 0.56
N HIS A 3 5.91 -9.22 -0.09
CA HIS A 3 6.30 -7.95 0.52
C HIS A 3 5.51 -6.83 -0.15
N LEU A 4 4.75 -6.09 0.63
CA LEU A 4 4.13 -4.84 0.22
C LEU A 4 5.00 -3.68 0.70
N VAL A 5 5.59 -2.93 -0.24
CA VAL A 5 6.34 -1.72 0.07
C VAL A 5 5.49 -0.51 -0.29
N ILE A 6 5.36 0.42 0.63
CA ILE A 6 4.59 1.65 0.48
C ILE A 6 5.58 2.82 0.54
N LEU A 7 5.69 3.56 -0.55
CA LEU A 7 6.42 4.83 -0.61
C LEU A 7 5.39 5.96 -0.66
N TYR A 8 5.55 6.96 0.20
CA TYR A 8 4.54 8.01 0.29
C TYR A 8 5.16 9.37 0.61
N SER A 9 4.49 10.47 0.25
CA SER A 9 4.91 11.82 0.64
C SER A 9 4.76 12.00 2.15
N GLY A 10 5.83 12.38 2.85
CA GLY A 10 5.87 12.39 4.32
C GLY A 10 4.80 13.25 4.99
N ASN A 11 4.19 14.21 4.30
CA ASN A 11 3.07 14.99 4.84
C ASN A 11 1.82 14.15 5.15
N LEU A 12 1.66 12.94 4.58
CA LEU A 12 0.57 12.03 4.95
C LEU A 12 0.62 11.58 6.42
N ASP A 13 1.79 11.60 7.07
CA ASP A 13 1.89 11.25 8.50
C ASP A 13 1.07 12.18 9.40
N ALA A 14 0.72 13.39 8.92
CA ALA A 14 -0.13 14.31 9.64
C ALA A 14 -1.60 13.87 9.73
N ILE A 15 -2.06 13.00 8.82
CA ILE A 15 -3.49 12.65 8.67
C ILE A 15 -3.78 11.16 8.49
N VAL A 16 -2.75 10.33 8.32
CA VAL A 16 -2.87 8.88 8.18
C VAL A 16 -2.12 8.18 9.32
N ASP A 17 -2.82 7.33 10.06
CA ASP A 17 -2.20 6.36 10.95
C ASP A 17 -1.52 5.26 10.12
N MET A 18 -0.24 5.48 9.80
CA MET A 18 0.54 4.59 8.94
C MET A 18 0.74 3.19 9.55
N PRO A 19 1.01 3.04 10.86
CA PRO A 19 1.02 1.73 11.51
C PRO A 19 -0.28 0.95 11.31
N ALA A 20 -1.43 1.58 11.54
CA ALA A 20 -2.72 0.91 11.38
C ALA A 20 -3.02 0.59 9.91
N LEU A 21 -2.68 1.48 8.97
CA LEU A 21 -2.78 1.22 7.53
C LEU A 21 -1.92 0.02 7.10
N CYS A 22 -0.69 -0.09 7.62
CA CYS A 22 0.17 -1.25 7.34
C CYS A 22 -0.44 -2.56 7.88
N ARG A 23 -1.10 -2.50 9.05
CA ARG A 23 -1.78 -3.67 9.61
C ARG A 23 -2.98 -4.09 8.79
N ASP A 24 -3.82 -3.16 8.36
CA ASP A 24 -4.98 -3.46 7.52
C ASP A 24 -4.56 -4.07 6.18
N ALA A 25 -3.49 -3.54 5.56
CA ALA A 25 -2.96 -4.09 4.32
C ALA A 25 -2.39 -5.51 4.51
N ALA A 26 -1.69 -5.77 5.63
CA ALA A 26 -1.20 -7.10 5.96
C ALA A 26 -2.36 -8.08 6.16
N ASP A 27 -3.39 -7.70 6.91
CA ASP A 27 -4.55 -8.54 7.17
C ASP A 27 -5.34 -8.83 5.88
N ALA A 28 -5.46 -7.84 4.98
CA ALA A 28 -6.03 -8.01 3.64
C ALA A 28 -5.23 -9.02 2.81
N MET A 29 -3.89 -8.95 2.82
CA MET A 29 -3.04 -9.97 2.18
C MET A 29 -3.31 -11.37 2.76
N LEU A 30 -3.39 -11.51 4.09
CA LEU A 30 -3.65 -12.80 4.72
C LEU A 30 -5.05 -13.36 4.40
N ALA A 31 -6.00 -12.50 4.03
CA ALA A 31 -7.36 -12.89 3.63
C ALA A 31 -7.46 -13.36 2.17
N VAL A 32 -6.48 -13.09 1.30
CA VAL A 32 -6.54 -13.52 -0.11
C VAL A 32 -6.58 -15.04 -0.20
N ARG A 33 -7.51 -15.55 -1.01
CA ARG A 33 -7.66 -16.97 -1.35
C ARG A 33 -7.48 -17.17 -2.85
N ASP A 34 -6.86 -18.28 -3.22
CA ASP A 34 -6.82 -18.72 -4.62
C ASP A 34 -8.15 -19.38 -5.02
N GLU A 35 -8.25 -19.80 -6.27
CA GLU A 35 -9.43 -20.43 -6.85
C GLU A 35 -9.81 -21.75 -6.17
N ALA A 36 -8.87 -22.39 -5.45
CA ALA A 36 -9.11 -23.60 -4.66
C ALA A 36 -9.46 -23.29 -3.19
N GLY A 37 -9.55 -22.02 -2.81
CA GLY A 37 -9.84 -21.58 -1.44
C GLY A 37 -8.63 -21.65 -0.50
N ALA A 38 -7.41 -21.85 -1.01
CA ALA A 38 -6.21 -21.86 -0.19
C ALA A 38 -5.65 -20.44 0.01
N GLN A 39 -5.03 -20.20 1.17
CA GLN A 39 -4.42 -18.91 1.48
C GLN A 39 -3.22 -18.64 0.56
N VAL A 40 -3.25 -17.51 -0.16
CA VAL A 40 -2.22 -17.18 -1.17
C VAL A 40 -0.89 -16.78 -0.53
N PHE A 41 -0.96 -15.93 0.50
CA PHE A 41 0.20 -15.36 1.19
C PHE A 41 0.40 -16.00 2.57
N PRO A 42 1.50 -16.74 2.80
CA PRO A 42 1.75 -17.39 4.08
C PRO A 42 1.94 -16.38 5.22
N THR A 43 1.30 -16.61 6.36
CA THR A 43 1.35 -15.72 7.53
C THR A 43 2.77 -15.39 7.97
N GLY A 44 3.64 -16.40 8.11
CA GLY A 44 5.03 -16.20 8.51
C GLY A 44 5.88 -15.43 7.49
N GLY A 45 5.42 -15.28 6.25
CA GLY A 45 6.15 -14.63 5.15
C GLY A 45 5.63 -13.26 4.73
N THR A 46 4.43 -12.85 5.17
CA THR A 46 3.82 -11.55 4.83
C THR A 46 4.56 -10.41 5.52
N ARG A 47 4.95 -9.40 4.74
CA ARG A 47 5.59 -8.18 5.22
C ARG A 47 4.92 -6.96 4.57
N VAL A 48 4.65 -5.94 5.36
CA VAL A 48 4.24 -4.61 4.88
C VAL A 48 5.19 -3.60 5.50
N LEU A 49 5.75 -2.73 4.66
CA LEU A 49 6.72 -1.71 5.05
C LEU A 49 6.32 -0.39 4.42
N ALA A 50 6.31 0.69 5.20
CA ALA A 50 5.97 2.02 4.72
C ALA A 50 7.14 2.99 4.98
N TYR A 51 7.45 3.81 3.98
CA TYR A 51 8.57 4.75 4.00
C TYR A 51 8.09 6.17 3.64
N PRO A 52 8.13 7.11 4.61
CA PRO A 52 7.86 8.51 4.32
C PRO A 52 9.03 9.11 3.55
N ALA A 53 8.76 9.71 2.39
CA ALA A 53 9.71 10.56 1.69
C ALA A 53 9.71 11.94 2.37
N PRO A 54 10.81 12.40 2.99
CA PRO A 54 10.89 13.72 3.61
C PRO A 54 10.92 14.86 2.60
N HIS A 55 11.27 14.54 1.34
CA HIS A 55 11.36 15.49 0.24
C HIS A 55 10.63 14.91 -0.97
N PHE A 56 9.74 15.70 -1.55
CA PHE A 56 8.92 15.30 -2.70
C PHE A 56 8.46 16.54 -3.48
N ALA A 57 8.15 16.34 -4.75
CA ALA A 57 7.46 17.30 -5.61
C ALA A 57 6.36 16.56 -6.34
N LEU A 58 5.14 17.09 -6.32
CA LEU A 58 3.95 16.42 -6.83
C LEU A 58 3.26 17.30 -7.87
N ALA A 59 3.01 16.72 -9.04
CA ALA A 59 2.29 17.35 -10.15
C ALA A 59 2.80 18.78 -10.47
N ASP A 60 1.91 19.77 -10.47
CA ASP A 60 2.17 21.16 -10.80
C ASP A 60 2.51 22.05 -9.59
N GLY A 61 2.83 21.45 -8.44
CA GLY A 61 3.17 22.20 -7.22
C GLY A 61 2.00 22.97 -6.60
N GLY A 62 0.77 22.54 -6.85
CA GLY A 62 -0.42 23.10 -6.21
C GLY A 62 -1.18 24.12 -7.05
N VAL A 63 -0.73 24.40 -8.28
CA VAL A 63 -1.35 25.42 -9.14
C VAL A 63 -2.81 25.06 -9.42
N ALA A 64 -3.09 23.83 -9.85
CA ALA A 64 -4.45 23.34 -10.11
C ALA A 64 -5.32 23.32 -8.84
N GLY A 65 -4.79 22.84 -7.72
CA GLY A 65 -5.50 22.78 -6.43
C GLY A 65 -5.95 24.17 -5.96
N ARG A 66 -5.07 25.18 -6.05
CA ARG A 66 -5.40 26.57 -5.74
C ARG A 66 -6.39 27.19 -6.73
N ALA A 67 -6.32 26.81 -8.01
CA ALA A 67 -7.21 27.35 -9.05
C ALA A 67 -8.67 26.88 -8.90
N VAL A 68 -8.91 25.66 -8.40
CA VAL A 68 -10.27 25.12 -8.20
C VAL A 68 -11.01 25.78 -7.03
N GLY A 69 -10.31 26.43 -6.09
CA GLY A 69 -10.90 27.10 -4.93
C GLY A 69 -11.28 26.14 -3.79
N SER A 70 -12.12 26.59 -2.85
CA SER A 70 -12.36 26.00 -1.51
C SER A 70 -13.04 24.61 -1.46
N GLY A 71 -13.01 23.82 -2.53
CA GLY A 71 -13.64 22.50 -2.58
C GLY A 71 -12.92 21.44 -1.74
N LYS A 72 -11.62 21.63 -1.47
CA LYS A 72 -10.76 20.74 -0.68
C LYS A 72 -9.75 21.58 0.11
N THR A 73 -9.16 21.01 1.16
CA THR A 73 -8.05 21.62 1.91
C THR A 73 -6.74 20.88 1.62
N GLY A 74 -5.63 21.46 2.07
CA GLY A 74 -4.33 20.79 2.08
C GLY A 74 -4.22 19.62 3.06
N ILE A 75 -3.02 19.07 3.17
CA ILE A 75 -2.72 17.89 3.99
C ILE A 75 -2.39 18.31 5.43
N SER A 76 -1.33 19.10 5.60
CA SER A 76 -0.86 19.61 6.87
C SER A 76 -1.17 21.10 7.07
N SER A 77 -1.66 21.76 6.02
CA SER A 77 -2.01 23.17 5.96
C SER A 77 -3.40 23.37 5.31
N PRO A 78 -3.99 24.57 5.39
CA PRO A 78 -5.24 24.86 4.68
C PRO A 78 -5.04 25.07 3.16
N ASP A 79 -3.81 25.10 2.63
CA ASP A 79 -3.57 25.35 1.20
C ASP A 79 -4.07 24.18 0.33
N PRO A 80 -5.11 24.35 -0.51
CA PRO A 80 -5.59 23.28 -1.40
C PRO A 80 -4.55 22.84 -2.44
N GLY A 81 -3.48 23.60 -2.63
CA GLY A 81 -2.33 23.22 -3.45
C GLY A 81 -1.35 22.26 -2.76
N GLU A 82 -1.51 21.97 -1.47
CA GLU A 82 -0.71 20.97 -0.77
C GLU A 82 -1.24 19.56 -1.08
N TYR A 83 -0.57 18.87 -2.01
CA TYR A 83 -0.92 17.51 -2.40
C TYR A 83 -0.22 16.45 -1.56
N ALA A 84 -0.74 15.23 -1.60
CA ALA A 84 -0.05 14.03 -1.13
C ALA A 84 -0.12 12.89 -2.14
N PHE A 85 0.77 11.91 -1.99
CA PHE A 85 0.82 10.74 -2.85
C PHE A 85 1.25 9.49 -2.09
N MET A 86 0.67 8.35 -2.46
CA MET A 86 1.03 7.03 -1.96
C MET A 86 1.19 6.04 -3.13
N TYR A 87 2.33 5.36 -3.18
CA TYR A 87 2.61 4.25 -4.08
C TYR A 87 2.80 2.98 -3.27
N ALA A 88 2.02 1.95 -3.55
CA ALA A 88 2.13 0.63 -2.93
C ALA A 88 2.49 -0.42 -3.98
N ASN A 89 3.58 -1.15 -3.77
CA ASN A 89 4.02 -2.24 -4.64
C ASN A 89 4.03 -3.55 -3.88
N LEU A 90 3.19 -4.50 -4.29
CA LEU A 90 3.28 -5.87 -3.84
C LEU A 90 4.25 -6.63 -4.73
N ARG A 91 5.36 -7.10 -4.16
CA ARG A 91 6.17 -8.14 -4.78
C ARG A 91 5.74 -9.51 -4.28
N MET A 92 5.42 -10.42 -5.20
CA MET A 92 5.06 -11.81 -4.90
C MET A 92 5.93 -12.81 -5.67
N ALA A 93 5.90 -14.07 -5.23
CA ALA A 93 6.59 -15.15 -5.93
C ALA A 93 5.80 -15.57 -7.18
N ARG A 94 6.53 -16.07 -8.18
CA ARG A 94 5.96 -16.58 -9.43
C ARG A 94 4.98 -17.75 -9.22
N GLY A 95 4.12 -17.96 -10.21
CA GLY A 95 3.33 -19.19 -10.33
C GLY A 95 1.92 -19.09 -9.76
N ARG A 96 1.44 -17.87 -9.46
CA ARG A 96 0.02 -17.63 -9.23
C ARG A 96 -0.67 -17.30 -10.55
N SER A 97 -1.97 -17.63 -10.65
CA SER A 97 -2.76 -17.25 -11.80
C SER A 97 -2.91 -15.73 -11.91
N ALA A 98 -3.17 -15.23 -13.12
CA ALA A 98 -3.49 -13.83 -13.32
C ALA A 98 -4.71 -13.38 -12.49
N ALA A 99 -5.70 -14.25 -12.32
CA ALA A 99 -6.87 -13.98 -11.48
C ALA A 99 -6.48 -13.82 -9.99
N THR A 100 -5.62 -14.70 -9.45
CA THR A 100 -5.10 -14.58 -8.09
C THR A 100 -4.27 -13.30 -7.92
N GLN A 101 -3.43 -12.95 -8.89
CA GLN A 101 -2.65 -11.70 -8.87
C GLN A 101 -3.57 -10.47 -8.84
N GLN A 102 -4.61 -10.45 -9.68
CA GLN A 102 -5.59 -9.37 -9.73
C GLN A 102 -6.39 -9.28 -8.43
N ALA A 103 -6.83 -10.41 -7.86
CA ALA A 103 -7.54 -10.46 -6.58
C ALA A 103 -6.67 -9.92 -5.43
N ALA A 104 -5.38 -10.24 -5.42
CA ALA A 104 -4.44 -9.69 -4.43
C ALA A 104 -4.31 -8.16 -4.55
N GLY A 105 -4.14 -7.63 -5.77
CA GLY A 105 -4.09 -6.20 -6.01
C GLY A 105 -5.38 -5.48 -5.60
N GLN A 106 -6.54 -6.07 -5.89
CA GLN A 106 -7.85 -5.55 -5.49
C GLN A 106 -8.04 -5.53 -3.98
N ALA A 107 -7.66 -6.61 -3.29
CA ALA A 107 -7.77 -6.69 -1.83
C ALA A 107 -6.91 -5.62 -1.13
N ILE A 108 -5.66 -5.45 -1.57
CA ILE A 108 -4.77 -4.40 -1.05
C ILE A 108 -5.34 -3.02 -1.35
N THR A 109 -5.77 -2.78 -2.59
CA THR A 109 -6.37 -1.49 -2.98
C THR A 109 -7.58 -1.14 -2.12
N ALA A 110 -8.47 -2.10 -1.87
CA ALA A 110 -9.64 -1.90 -1.02
C ALA A 110 -9.25 -1.54 0.42
N ALA A 111 -8.26 -2.22 0.99
CA ALA A 111 -7.77 -1.94 2.35
C ALA A 111 -7.17 -0.53 2.48
N LEU A 112 -6.34 -0.12 1.51
CA LEU A 112 -5.76 1.24 1.50
C LEU A 112 -6.84 2.32 1.32
N ARG A 113 -7.78 2.09 0.39
CA ARG A 113 -8.89 3.01 0.14
C ARG A 113 -9.83 3.17 1.32
N ALA A 114 -10.04 2.14 2.14
CA ALA A 114 -10.88 2.25 3.33
C ALA A 114 -10.43 3.38 4.29
N ARG A 115 -9.12 3.67 4.35
CA ARG A 115 -8.57 4.81 5.11
C ARG A 115 -8.43 6.07 4.28
N LEU A 116 -8.06 5.94 3.00
CA LEU A 116 -7.75 7.09 2.16
C LEU A 116 -8.97 7.77 1.55
N ASP A 117 -10.04 7.04 1.22
CA ASP A 117 -11.22 7.60 0.56
C ASP A 117 -11.88 8.74 1.39
N PRO A 118 -12.06 8.63 2.73
CA PRO A 118 -12.56 9.75 3.54
C PRO A 118 -11.65 10.99 3.51
N LEU A 119 -10.33 10.78 3.43
CA LEU A 119 -9.36 11.86 3.33
C LEU A 119 -9.37 12.48 1.92
N MET A 120 -9.44 11.65 0.88
CA MET A 120 -9.55 12.05 -0.52
C MET A 120 -10.85 12.79 -0.83
N ALA A 121 -11.92 12.59 -0.06
CA ALA A 121 -13.14 13.38 -0.17
C ALA A 121 -12.89 14.86 0.13
N THR A 122 -11.93 15.18 1.01
CA THR A 122 -11.65 16.53 1.50
C THR A 122 -10.29 17.08 1.08
N ARG A 123 -9.41 16.24 0.51
CA ARG A 123 -8.01 16.58 0.17
C ARG A 123 -7.60 16.02 -1.19
N HIS A 124 -6.48 16.51 -1.71
CA HIS A 124 -5.88 16.03 -2.96
C HIS A 124 -4.79 15.00 -2.67
N ILE A 125 -5.14 13.72 -2.76
CA ILE A 125 -4.23 12.59 -2.53
C ILE A 125 -4.28 11.67 -3.74
N GLY A 126 -3.12 11.29 -4.28
CA GLY A 126 -3.02 10.23 -5.28
C GLY A 126 -2.66 8.88 -4.65
N LEU A 127 -3.20 7.79 -5.20
CA LEU A 127 -2.86 6.42 -4.82
C LEU A 127 -2.55 5.61 -6.07
N THR A 128 -1.48 4.82 -6.04
CA THR A 128 -1.18 3.80 -7.04
C THR A 128 -0.84 2.49 -6.35
N VAL A 129 -1.42 1.40 -6.83
CA VAL A 129 -1.13 0.04 -6.37
C VAL A 129 -0.66 -0.79 -7.55
N GLN A 130 0.48 -1.48 -7.40
CA GLN A 130 1.03 -2.39 -8.40
C GLN A 130 1.36 -3.74 -7.77
N VAL A 131 1.36 -4.77 -8.61
CA VAL A 131 1.70 -6.15 -8.25
C VAL A 131 2.75 -6.64 -9.23
N ASP A 132 3.91 -7.02 -8.70
CA ASP A 132 5.03 -7.57 -9.46
C ASP A 132 5.34 -9.00 -9.04
N GLU A 133 5.67 -9.85 -10.01
CA GLU A 133 6.29 -11.16 -9.73
C GLU A 133 7.81 -11.04 -9.73
N GLY A 134 8.45 -11.56 -8.69
CA GLY A 134 9.89 -11.52 -8.53
C GLY A 134 10.65 -12.29 -9.64
N PRO A 135 11.65 -11.67 -10.30
CA PRO A 135 12.50 -12.35 -11.27
C PRO A 135 13.87 -12.76 -10.70
N GLU A 136 13.97 -12.97 -9.38
CA GLU A 136 15.23 -13.24 -8.72
C GLU A 136 15.92 -14.52 -9.24
N VAL A 137 17.24 -14.43 -9.40
CA VAL A 137 18.11 -15.55 -9.77
C VAL A 137 18.69 -16.28 -8.55
N PHE A 138 18.50 -15.72 -7.35
CA PHE A 138 18.93 -16.28 -6.08
C PHE A 138 17.94 -15.91 -4.98
N ASP A 139 17.67 -16.84 -4.08
CA ASP A 139 16.85 -16.63 -2.90
C ASP A 139 17.41 -17.42 -1.71
N ALA A 140 17.51 -16.77 -0.55
CA ALA A 140 17.91 -17.40 0.70
C ALA A 140 17.02 -16.93 1.84
N LYS A 141 16.35 -17.87 2.49
CA LYS A 141 15.47 -17.61 3.64
C LYS A 141 16.12 -18.14 4.90
N HIS A 142 16.66 -17.24 5.73
CA HIS A 142 17.19 -17.56 7.05
C HIS A 142 16.41 -16.78 8.11
N SER A 143 15.58 -17.47 8.89
CA SER A 143 14.63 -16.81 9.78
C SER A 143 14.27 -17.65 10.99
N THR A 144 14.30 -17.02 12.16
CA THR A 144 13.72 -17.55 13.41
C THR A 144 12.22 -17.29 13.53
N LEU A 145 11.62 -16.54 12.59
CA LEU A 145 10.18 -16.21 12.59
C LEU A 145 9.34 -17.32 11.97
N HIS A 146 9.80 -17.95 10.87
CA HIS A 146 9.05 -19.02 10.20
C HIS A 146 8.65 -20.21 11.11
N PRO A 147 9.51 -20.68 12.04
CA PRO A 147 9.15 -21.76 12.95
C PRO A 147 7.86 -21.53 13.75
N LEU A 148 7.48 -20.28 14.05
CA LEU A 148 6.26 -19.97 14.81
C LEU A 148 4.95 -20.29 14.06
N PHE A 149 5.01 -20.49 12.75
CA PHE A 149 3.83 -20.65 11.89
C PHE A 149 3.74 -22.01 11.21
N LYS A 150 4.65 -22.94 11.56
CA LYS A 150 4.52 -24.34 11.12
C LYS A 150 3.32 -24.96 11.85
N LYS A 151 2.44 -25.62 11.10
CA LYS A 151 1.46 -26.51 11.72
C LYS A 151 2.22 -27.67 12.38
N PRO A 152 1.76 -28.18 13.54
CA PRO A 152 2.31 -29.40 14.14
C PRO A 152 2.34 -30.56 13.15
#